data_AF-A0A7R9LNV2-F1
#
_entry.id   AF-A0A7R9LNV2-F1
#
_cell.length_a   1.000
_cell.length_b   1.000
_cell.length_c   1.000
_cell.angle_alpha   90.00
_cell.angle_beta   90.00
_cell.angle_gamma   90.00
#
_symmetry.space_group_name_H-M   'P 1'
#
loop_
_entity.id
_entity.type
_entity.pdbx_description
1 polymer ?
#
loop_
_entity_poly.entity_id
_entity_poly.type
_entity_poly.pdbx_seq_one_letter_code
_entity_poly.pdbx_strand_id
1 'polypeptide(L)'
;MAEVNYTASTASANGDESLEPSVEILDPRITSSSHSNDKHSEDNDEEKKVSNRPSRDAWRQQRLPAWQPILTADTVLPAFFLLAIALIPIGAGLLVSSNSVKEYVYEYTDCISTDGKKKWRGNKIKCECIHNFTIDKDFDAPVFLYYGLSNYYQNHRRYAKSRDDTQLAGTQAKHIKDCHPYDYDKNKRLIAPCGAIANSLFTDTFQLYYQPTDSNYEPIDLAQTHIAWPTDKEYLFNNPKDGFDSKIGRPPLWTKNIDDLDPNHPINNGYDNEHLIVWMRTAAFP
;
A
#
# COMPACT_ATOMS: atom_id res chain seq x y z
N MET A 1 -3.68 -32.39 -13.68
CA MET A 1 -2.50 -31.85 -12.98
C MET A 1 -2.24 -30.46 -13.52
N ALA A 2 -1.71 -29.53 -12.73
CA ALA A 2 -1.33 -28.21 -13.19
C ALA A 2 0.18 -28.01 -12.95
N GLU A 3 0.86 -27.36 -13.89
CA GLU A 3 2.30 -27.11 -13.86
C GLU A 3 2.53 -25.60 -13.87
N VAL A 4 3.37 -25.11 -12.95
CA VAL A 4 3.81 -23.71 -12.94
C VAL A 4 5.27 -23.64 -13.33
N ASN A 5 5.56 -22.90 -14.40
CA ASN A 5 6.92 -22.54 -14.78
C ASN A 5 7.20 -21.11 -14.34
N TYR A 6 8.27 -20.89 -13.58
CA TYR A 6 8.67 -19.56 -13.14
C TYR A 6 10.17 -19.32 -13.18
N THR A 7 10.54 -18.04 -13.29
CA THR A 7 11.94 -17.60 -13.35
C THR A 7 12.29 -16.71 -12.16
N ALA A 8 13.17 -17.15 -11.26
CA ALA A 8 13.54 -16.37 -10.07
C ALA A 8 14.65 -15.32 -10.35
N SER A 9 14.53 -14.09 -9.80
CA SER A 9 15.61 -13.08 -9.74
C SER A 9 15.44 -12.13 -8.53
N THR A 10 16.50 -11.93 -7.75
CA THR A 10 16.44 -11.23 -6.44
C THR A 10 16.88 -9.76 -6.49
N ALA A 11 16.20 -8.95 -5.66
CA ALA A 11 16.65 -7.63 -5.22
C ALA A 11 16.98 -7.65 -3.72
N SER A 12 18.23 -7.33 -3.36
CA SER A 12 18.70 -7.26 -1.97
C SER A 12 18.95 -5.79 -1.58
N ALA A 13 18.35 -5.35 -0.46
CA ALA A 13 18.61 -4.06 0.15
C ALA A 13 19.12 -4.29 1.58
N ASN A 14 20.43 -4.11 1.80
CA ASN A 14 21.03 -4.04 3.14
C ASN A 14 20.88 -2.59 3.65
N GLY A 15 20.20 -2.41 4.77
CA GLY A 15 20.06 -1.12 5.46
C GLY A 15 20.88 -1.11 6.74
N ASP A 16 21.86 -0.21 6.81
CA ASP A 16 22.70 0.04 7.98
C ASP A 16 22.05 1.09 8.90
N GLU A 17 22.14 0.83 10.20
CA GLU A 17 21.50 1.53 11.30
C GLU A 17 22.38 2.68 11.83
N SER A 18 21.74 3.79 12.22
CA SER A 18 22.07 4.61 13.41
C SER A 18 21.76 6.11 13.28
N LEU A 19 21.44 6.67 14.45
CA LEU A 19 21.39 8.06 14.91
C LEU A 19 20.05 8.83 14.79
N GLU A 20 19.32 8.82 15.91
CA GLU A 20 18.30 9.81 16.32
C GLU A 20 18.95 11.12 16.81
N PRO A 21 18.18 12.22 16.80
CA PRO A 21 18.06 12.96 18.05
C PRO A 21 16.62 13.39 18.41
N SER A 22 16.48 13.58 19.71
CA SER A 22 15.32 13.91 20.55
C SER A 22 14.71 15.29 20.29
N VAL A 23 13.39 15.40 20.49
CA VAL A 23 12.63 16.68 20.47
C VAL A 23 11.91 16.85 21.81
N GLU A 24 12.16 18.00 22.44
CA GLU A 24 11.59 18.46 23.71
C GLU A 24 10.31 19.29 23.44
N ILE A 25 9.22 19.02 24.18
CA ILE A 25 7.92 19.71 24.04
C ILE A 25 7.81 20.78 25.13
N LEU A 26 7.63 22.04 24.73
CA LEU A 26 7.33 23.17 25.62
C LEU A 26 5.83 23.51 25.60
N ASP A 27 5.24 23.60 26.79
CA ASP A 27 3.87 24.07 27.06
C ASP A 27 3.66 25.54 26.67
N PRO A 28 2.49 25.92 26.13
CA PRO A 28 2.10 27.32 26.02
C PRO A 28 1.20 27.78 27.18
N ARG A 29 1.65 28.84 27.87
CA ARG A 29 0.82 29.64 28.78
C ARG A 29 -0.09 30.62 28.04
N ILE A 30 -1.24 30.80 28.66
CA ILE A 30 -2.34 31.74 28.43
C ILE A 30 -1.88 33.21 28.35
N THR A 31 -2.43 33.99 27.42
CA THR A 31 -2.74 35.42 27.64
C THR A 31 -4.02 35.83 26.91
N SER A 32 -4.94 36.49 27.63
CA SER A 32 -6.17 37.08 27.14
C SER A 32 -5.94 38.52 26.66
N SER A 33 -6.60 38.93 25.57
CA SER A 33 -6.78 40.36 25.25
C SER A 33 -8.26 40.64 24.95
N SER A 34 -8.73 41.76 25.51
CA SER A 34 -10.08 42.29 25.43
C SER A 34 -10.19 43.35 24.34
N HIS A 35 -11.25 43.32 23.52
CA HIS A 35 -11.74 44.48 22.76
C HIS A 35 -13.27 44.52 22.83
N SER A 36 -13.79 45.71 23.06
CA SER A 36 -15.20 46.10 23.26
C SER A 36 -15.68 47.00 22.12
N ASN A 37 -17.03 47.05 21.95
CA ASN A 37 -17.92 48.02 21.24
C ASN A 37 -18.91 47.25 20.32
N ASP A 38 -20.20 47.53 20.18
CA ASP A 38 -21.05 48.68 20.52
C ASP A 38 -22.57 48.30 20.48
N LYS A 39 -23.38 48.98 21.32
CA LYS A 39 -24.80 49.44 21.21
C LYS A 39 -25.96 48.52 20.74
N HIS A 40 -27.02 48.38 21.58
CA HIS A 40 -28.22 49.26 21.57
C HIS A 40 -29.27 48.90 22.66
N SER A 41 -29.94 49.96 23.15
CA SER A 41 -31.26 50.05 23.82
C SER A 41 -31.41 49.56 25.27
N GLU A 42 -31.48 50.58 26.13
CA GLU A 42 -31.84 50.61 27.54
C GLU A 42 -33.34 50.40 27.74
N ASP A 43 -33.71 49.54 28.69
CA ASP A 43 -34.87 49.76 29.55
C ASP A 43 -34.33 49.78 30.98
N ASN A 44 -34.60 50.89 31.67
CA ASN A 44 -34.01 51.23 32.97
C ASN A 44 -34.73 50.50 34.10
N ASP A 45 -34.01 49.64 34.81
CA ASP A 45 -34.17 49.48 36.25
C ASP A 45 -32.78 49.34 36.88
N GLU A 46 -32.36 50.43 37.54
CA GLU A 46 -31.10 50.54 38.26
C GLU A 46 -31.10 49.66 39.52
N GLU A 47 -30.62 48.42 39.39
CA GLU A 47 -29.98 47.72 40.50
C GLU A 47 -28.46 47.91 40.41
N LYS A 48 -27.87 48.53 41.46
CA LYS A 48 -26.42 48.71 41.67
C LYS A 48 -25.61 47.50 41.17
N LYS A 49 -24.93 47.64 40.03
CA LYS A 49 -24.01 46.63 39.50
C LYS A 49 -22.78 46.50 40.39
N VAL A 50 -22.73 45.40 41.15
CA VAL A 50 -21.49 44.87 41.73
C VAL A 50 -20.54 44.52 40.58
N SER A 51 -19.46 45.31 40.42
CA SER A 51 -18.55 45.33 39.27
C SER A 51 -17.78 44.03 38.97
N ASN A 52 -17.84 43.02 39.86
CA ASN A 52 -17.14 41.74 39.69
C ASN A 52 -18.10 40.55 39.55
N ARG A 53 -19.39 40.76 39.24
CA ARG A 53 -20.33 39.66 39.11
C ARG A 53 -20.22 39.01 37.71
N PRO A 54 -19.93 37.71 37.61
CA PRO A 54 -19.90 37.02 36.32
C PRO A 54 -21.29 37.05 35.66
N SER A 55 -21.28 37.15 34.33
CA SER A 55 -22.45 37.15 33.44
C SER A 55 -23.36 35.93 33.68
N ARG A 56 -24.67 36.12 33.49
CA ARG A 56 -25.70 35.12 33.86
C ARG A 56 -26.03 34.09 32.77
N ASP A 57 -25.26 34.04 31.70
CA ASP A 57 -25.51 33.14 30.56
C ASP A 57 -25.36 31.67 30.95
N ALA A 58 -26.27 30.82 30.47
CA ALA A 58 -26.26 29.38 30.75
C ALA A 58 -24.94 28.69 30.33
N TRP A 59 -24.29 29.16 29.26
CA TRP A 59 -22.97 28.72 28.85
C TRP A 59 -21.89 29.05 29.91
N ARG A 60 -21.80 30.32 30.32
CA ARG A 60 -20.78 30.82 31.24
C ARG A 60 -21.00 30.34 32.68
N GLN A 61 -22.24 30.00 33.03
CA GLN A 61 -22.61 29.42 34.31
C GLN A 61 -22.62 27.88 34.30
N GLN A 62 -22.27 27.23 33.18
CA GLN A 62 -22.27 25.78 33.03
C GLN A 62 -23.63 25.13 33.35
N ARG A 63 -24.72 25.76 32.91
CA ARG A 63 -26.12 25.33 33.09
C ARG A 63 -26.81 25.03 31.76
N LEU A 64 -26.06 24.61 30.75
CA LEU A 64 -26.66 24.11 29.52
C LEU A 64 -27.47 22.85 29.79
N PRO A 65 -28.59 22.62 29.07
CA PRO A 65 -29.31 21.37 29.15
C PRO A 65 -28.39 20.25 28.67
N ALA A 66 -28.14 19.29 29.56
CA ALA A 66 -27.33 18.12 29.27
C ALA A 66 -28.16 16.87 29.52
N TRP A 67 -28.06 15.91 28.60
CA TRP A 67 -28.54 14.56 28.85
C TRP A 67 -27.45 13.80 29.61
N GLN A 68 -27.80 13.27 30.79
CA GLN A 68 -26.89 12.53 31.65
C GLN A 68 -27.41 11.09 31.81
N PRO A 69 -27.09 10.18 30.86
CA PRO A 69 -27.52 8.80 30.97
C PRO A 69 -26.79 8.11 32.14
N ILE A 70 -27.57 7.56 33.07
CA ILE A 70 -27.05 6.71 34.13
C ILE A 70 -27.11 5.26 33.61
N LEU A 71 -25.95 4.67 33.37
CA LEU A 71 -25.82 3.29 32.88
C LEU A 71 -26.03 2.31 34.05
N THR A 72 -27.24 1.80 34.20
CA THR A 72 -27.63 0.77 35.18
C THR A 72 -27.75 -0.59 34.48
N ALA A 73 -27.67 -1.69 35.25
CA ALA A 73 -27.77 -3.03 34.68
C ALA A 73 -29.03 -3.21 33.81
N ASP A 74 -30.17 -2.65 34.24
CA ASP A 74 -31.45 -2.76 33.53
C ASP A 74 -31.48 -2.02 32.18
N THR A 75 -30.66 -0.99 31.99
CA THR A 75 -30.60 -0.24 30.72
C THR A 75 -29.57 -0.82 29.76
N VAL A 76 -28.48 -1.37 30.29
CA VAL A 76 -27.37 -1.89 29.46
C VAL A 76 -27.62 -3.34 29.02
N LEU A 77 -28.27 -4.15 29.85
CA LEU A 77 -28.51 -5.57 29.54
C LEU A 77 -29.32 -5.79 28.25
N PRO A 78 -30.45 -5.09 27.99
CA PRO A 78 -31.17 -5.22 26.72
C PRO A 78 -30.34 -4.79 25.51
N ALA A 79 -29.51 -3.75 25.66
CA ALA A 79 -28.63 -3.27 24.59
C ALA A 79 -27.60 -4.34 24.17
N PHE A 80 -27.01 -5.04 25.14
CA PHE A 80 -26.11 -6.16 24.86
C PHE A 80 -26.81 -7.32 24.15
N PHE A 81 -28.06 -7.66 24.53
CA PHE A 81 -28.81 -8.71 23.84
C PHE A 81 -29.13 -8.33 22.40
N LEU A 82 -29.54 -7.09 22.14
CA LEU A 82 -29.79 -6.60 20.77
C LEU A 82 -28.51 -6.63 19.93
N LEU A 83 -27.38 -6.20 20.52
CA LEU A 83 -26.09 -6.26 19.85
C LEU A 83 -25.68 -7.70 19.54
N ALA A 84 -25.87 -8.64 20.47
CA ALA A 84 -25.58 -10.05 20.26
C ALA A 84 -26.45 -10.66 19.15
N ILE A 85 -27.76 -10.39 19.16
CA ILE A 85 -28.69 -10.86 18.12
C ILE A 85 -28.31 -10.31 16.74
N ALA A 86 -27.75 -9.10 16.66
CA ALA A 86 -27.26 -8.54 15.40
C ALA A 86 -25.89 -9.13 14.98
N LEU A 87 -24.94 -9.24 15.91
CA LEU A 87 -23.57 -9.66 15.60
C LEU A 87 -23.43 -11.17 15.34
N ILE A 88 -24.26 -12.01 15.96
CA ILE A 88 -24.21 -13.47 15.74
C ILE A 88 -24.49 -13.85 14.27
N PRO A 89 -25.59 -13.43 13.62
CA PRO A 89 -25.84 -13.77 12.23
C PRO A 89 -24.84 -13.11 11.27
N ILE A 90 -24.39 -11.88 11.56
CA ILE A 90 -23.33 -11.23 10.78
C ILE A 90 -22.03 -12.05 10.86
N GLY A 91 -21.62 -12.44 12.07
CA GLY A 91 -20.43 -13.26 12.29
C GLY A 91 -20.53 -14.64 11.64
N ALA A 92 -21.69 -15.29 11.72
CA ALA A 92 -21.94 -16.56 11.04
C ALA A 92 -21.86 -16.41 9.51
N GLY A 93 -22.45 -15.35 8.95
CA GLY A 93 -22.36 -15.04 7.52
C GLY A 93 -20.94 -14.79 7.05
N LEU A 94 -20.18 -13.97 7.79
CA LEU A 94 -18.77 -13.72 7.51
C LEU A 94 -17.92 -14.98 7.61
N LEU A 95 -18.17 -15.84 8.61
CA LEU A 95 -17.45 -17.11 8.78
C LEU A 95 -17.71 -18.09 7.63
N VAL A 96 -18.98 -18.24 7.23
CA VAL A 96 -19.34 -19.08 6.08
C VAL A 96 -18.71 -18.54 4.80
N SER A 97 -18.78 -17.23 4.57
CA SER A 97 -18.16 -16.59 3.41
C SER A 97 -16.64 -16.81 3.41
N SER A 98 -15.97 -16.64 4.55
CA SER A 98 -14.53 -16.84 4.68
C SER A 98 -14.12 -18.29 4.41
N ASN A 99 -14.86 -19.27 4.94
CA ASN A 99 -14.57 -20.69 4.76
C ASN A 99 -14.91 -21.22 3.35
N SER A 100 -15.70 -20.48 2.58
CA SER A 100 -16.01 -20.84 1.18
C SER A 100 -14.89 -20.48 0.20
N VAL A 101 -13.96 -19.61 0.60
CA VAL A 101 -12.80 -19.24 -0.23
C VAL A 101 -11.86 -20.44 -0.33
N LYS A 102 -11.54 -20.83 -1.55
CA LYS A 102 -10.56 -21.88 -1.86
C LYS A 102 -9.22 -21.21 -2.13
N GLU A 103 -8.15 -21.75 -1.55
CA GLU A 103 -6.79 -21.26 -1.76
C GLU A 103 -5.82 -22.43 -1.95
N TYR A 104 -4.80 -22.21 -2.77
CA TYR A 104 -3.65 -23.10 -2.90
C TYR A 104 -2.39 -22.26 -2.73
N VAL A 105 -1.57 -22.61 -1.75
CA VAL A 105 -0.35 -21.88 -1.40
C VAL A 105 0.85 -22.80 -1.55
N TYR A 106 1.85 -22.34 -2.30
CA TYR A 106 3.10 -23.07 -2.51
C TYR A 106 4.30 -22.13 -2.32
N GLU A 107 5.24 -22.53 -1.46
CA GLU A 107 6.48 -21.80 -1.24
C GLU A 107 7.56 -22.30 -2.20
N TYR A 108 8.10 -21.38 -3.01
CA TYR A 108 9.08 -21.69 -4.06
C TYR A 108 10.51 -21.21 -3.78
N THR A 109 10.81 -20.80 -2.54
CA THR A 109 12.10 -20.22 -2.10
C THR A 109 13.29 -21.13 -2.42
N ASP A 110 13.17 -22.43 -2.17
CA ASP A 110 14.23 -23.44 -2.34
C ASP A 110 14.16 -24.14 -3.71
N CYS A 111 13.72 -23.43 -4.75
CA CYS A 111 13.67 -24.02 -6.09
C CYS A 111 15.04 -24.59 -6.53
N ILE A 112 14.98 -25.82 -7.06
CA ILE A 112 16.09 -26.47 -7.75
C ILE A 112 15.84 -26.31 -9.25
N SER A 113 16.82 -25.74 -9.96
CA SER A 113 16.77 -25.63 -11.42
C SER A 113 16.53 -26.99 -12.07
N THR A 114 15.80 -27.01 -13.19
CA THR A 114 15.58 -28.19 -14.05
C THR A 114 16.87 -28.95 -14.41
N ASP A 115 18.02 -28.28 -14.44
CA ASP A 115 19.34 -28.89 -14.67
C ASP A 115 19.88 -29.71 -13.49
N GLY A 116 19.18 -29.75 -12.34
CA GLY A 116 19.49 -30.56 -11.16
C GLY A 116 20.77 -30.18 -10.41
N LYS A 117 21.50 -29.16 -10.86
CA LYS A 117 22.89 -28.90 -10.42
C LYS A 117 23.08 -27.65 -9.55
N LYS A 118 22.07 -26.79 -9.40
CA LYS A 118 22.22 -25.52 -8.69
C LYS A 118 20.99 -25.21 -7.84
N LYS A 119 21.17 -25.16 -6.51
CA LYS A 119 20.33 -24.30 -5.66
C LYS A 119 20.57 -22.85 -6.07
N TRP A 120 19.53 -22.04 -6.11
CA TRP A 120 19.67 -20.61 -6.39
C TRP A 120 20.60 -19.97 -5.36
N ARG A 121 21.84 -19.66 -5.75
CA ARG A 121 22.85 -19.02 -4.89
C ARG A 121 23.32 -17.74 -5.55
N GLY A 122 22.49 -16.71 -5.53
CA GLY A 122 22.85 -15.29 -5.74
C GLY A 122 23.58 -14.88 -7.02
N ASN A 123 23.95 -15.81 -7.89
CA ASN A 123 24.59 -15.53 -9.17
C ASN A 123 23.50 -15.33 -10.21
N LYS A 124 23.66 -14.31 -11.06
CA LYS A 124 22.81 -13.87 -12.19
C LYS A 124 22.52 -14.98 -13.23
N ILE A 125 21.94 -16.08 -12.80
CA ILE A 125 21.59 -17.23 -13.62
C ILE A 125 20.08 -17.25 -13.64
N LYS A 126 19.50 -17.12 -14.85
CA LYS A 126 18.08 -17.40 -15.07
C LYS A 126 17.84 -18.85 -14.63
N CYS A 127 17.06 -19.04 -13.57
CA CYS A 127 16.68 -20.35 -13.09
C CYS A 127 15.23 -20.56 -13.44
N GLU A 128 14.97 -21.56 -14.26
CA GLU A 128 13.63 -22.02 -14.55
C GLU A 128 13.28 -23.14 -13.58
N CYS A 129 12.12 -23.00 -12.97
CA CYS A 129 11.61 -23.82 -11.91
C CYS A 129 10.25 -24.38 -12.32
N ILE A 130 10.06 -25.69 -12.13
CA ILE A 130 8.84 -26.39 -12.50
C ILE A 130 8.23 -26.97 -11.23
N HIS A 131 6.98 -26.61 -10.95
CA HIS A 131 6.22 -27.17 -9.84
C HIS A 131 4.91 -27.79 -10.34
N ASN A 132 4.77 -29.09 -10.09
CA ASN A 132 3.59 -29.86 -10.47
C ASN A 132 2.67 -30.00 -9.25
N PHE A 133 1.43 -29.59 -9.39
CA PHE A 133 0.43 -29.66 -8.33
C PHE A 133 -0.92 -30.16 -8.83
N THR A 134 -1.74 -30.63 -7.89
CA THR A 134 -3.11 -31.07 -8.14
C THR A 134 -4.07 -30.19 -7.37
N ILE A 135 -5.16 -29.83 -8.04
CA ILE A 135 -6.28 -29.11 -7.44
C ILE A 135 -7.38 -30.13 -7.17
N ASP A 136 -7.71 -30.35 -5.90
CA ASP A 136 -8.70 -31.35 -5.50
C ASP A 136 -10.15 -30.90 -5.75
N LYS A 137 -10.37 -29.58 -5.78
CA LYS A 137 -11.69 -28.96 -5.96
C LYS A 137 -11.59 -27.82 -6.95
N ASP A 138 -12.54 -27.77 -7.89
CA ASP A 138 -12.61 -26.70 -8.88
C ASP A 138 -12.69 -25.33 -8.21
N PHE A 139 -11.92 -24.38 -8.74
CA PHE A 139 -11.98 -22.98 -8.33
C PHE A 139 -13.08 -22.27 -9.11
N ASP A 140 -13.99 -21.62 -8.38
CA ASP A 140 -15.04 -20.81 -9.00
C ASP A 140 -14.45 -19.46 -9.44
N ALA A 141 -14.79 -19.01 -10.65
CA ALA A 141 -14.31 -17.73 -11.17
C ALA A 141 -14.86 -16.54 -10.34
N PRO A 142 -14.11 -15.43 -10.16
CA PRO A 142 -12.77 -15.17 -10.68
C PRO A 142 -11.64 -15.80 -9.84
N VAL A 143 -10.57 -16.23 -10.52
CA VAL A 143 -9.36 -16.80 -9.90
C VAL A 143 -8.22 -15.79 -9.99
N PHE A 144 -7.49 -15.60 -8.89
CA PHE A 144 -6.38 -14.67 -8.82
C PHE A 144 -5.09 -15.41 -8.46
N LEU A 145 -4.00 -15.02 -9.13
CA LEU A 145 -2.65 -15.47 -8.78
C LEU A 145 -1.96 -14.36 -7.98
N TYR A 146 -1.51 -14.69 -6.77
CA TYR A 146 -0.74 -13.79 -5.93
C TYR A 146 0.66 -14.37 -5.72
N TYR A 147 1.66 -13.49 -5.68
CA TYR A 147 2.97 -13.82 -5.13
C TYR A 147 3.07 -13.25 -3.72
N GLY A 148 3.57 -14.05 -2.79
CA GLY A 148 3.80 -13.65 -1.41
C GLY A 148 5.30 -13.51 -1.15
N LEU A 149 5.68 -12.42 -0.49
CA LEU A 149 7.02 -12.24 0.05
C LEU A 149 6.93 -12.28 1.57
N SER A 150 7.86 -13.00 2.20
CA SER A 150 8.00 -13.03 3.65
C SER A 150 9.33 -12.40 4.06
N ASN A 151 9.34 -11.78 5.24
CA ASN A 151 10.52 -11.11 5.78
C ASN A 151 11.01 -9.96 4.85
N TYR A 152 10.07 -9.27 4.21
CA TYR A 152 10.35 -8.17 3.28
C TYR A 152 9.66 -6.87 3.76
N TYR A 153 10.43 -6.03 4.46
CA TYR A 153 9.93 -4.86 5.19
C TYR A 153 9.62 -3.65 4.29
N GLN A 154 8.57 -3.73 3.46
CA GLN A 154 8.11 -2.59 2.66
C GLN A 154 7.61 -1.40 3.52
N ASN A 155 7.17 -1.68 4.74
CA ASN A 155 6.70 -0.68 5.70
C ASN A 155 7.84 0.11 6.38
N HIS A 156 9.11 -0.22 6.12
CA HIS A 156 10.22 0.52 6.69
C HIS A 156 10.20 1.97 6.20
N ARG A 157 10.19 2.95 7.12
CA ARG A 157 9.98 4.38 6.81
C ARG A 157 10.88 4.91 5.70
N ARG A 158 12.17 4.56 5.70
CA ARG A 158 13.11 4.99 4.66
C ARG A 158 12.83 4.34 3.30
N TYR A 159 12.34 3.10 3.29
CA TYR A 159 11.97 2.39 2.06
C TYR A 159 10.69 3.00 1.49
N ALA A 160 9.63 3.11 2.30
CA ALA A 160 8.34 3.65 1.88
C ALA A 160 8.41 5.11 1.39
N LYS A 161 9.32 5.92 1.95
CA LYS A 161 9.55 7.29 1.50
C LYS A 161 10.38 7.38 0.20
N SER A 162 11.11 6.33 -0.17
CA SER A 162 12.09 6.39 -1.26
C SER A 162 11.44 6.21 -2.64
N ARG A 163 10.74 7.25 -3.09
CA ARG A 163 10.13 7.41 -4.42
C ARG A 163 9.85 8.89 -4.72
N ASP A 164 9.59 9.21 -5.97
CA ASP A 164 9.13 10.54 -6.40
C ASP A 164 7.78 10.44 -7.12
N ASP A 165 6.71 10.86 -6.45
CA ASP A 165 5.34 10.75 -6.99
C ASP A 165 5.13 11.67 -8.21
N THR A 166 5.85 12.78 -8.31
CA THR A 166 5.75 13.68 -9.48
C THR A 166 6.38 13.07 -10.73
N GLN A 167 7.45 12.29 -10.56
CA GLN A 167 8.08 11.51 -11.61
C GLN A 167 7.15 10.40 -12.09
N LEU A 168 6.55 9.63 -11.18
CA LEU A 168 5.61 8.55 -11.50
C LEU A 168 4.34 9.06 -12.20
N ALA A 169 3.91 10.28 -11.88
CA ALA A 169 2.83 10.97 -12.57
C ALA A 169 3.23 11.56 -13.94
N GLY A 170 4.45 11.29 -14.44
CA GLY A 170 4.90 11.72 -15.76
C GLY A 170 5.30 13.20 -15.85
N THR A 171 5.51 13.86 -14.70
CA THR A 171 5.92 15.27 -14.63
C THR A 171 7.37 15.39 -14.16
N GLN A 172 7.90 16.63 -14.18
CA GLN A 172 9.26 16.87 -13.71
C GLN A 172 9.39 16.54 -12.21
N ALA A 173 10.35 15.66 -11.89
CA ALA A 173 10.64 15.22 -10.53
C ALA A 173 10.98 16.39 -9.58
N LYS A 174 10.26 16.51 -8.46
CA LYS A 174 10.43 17.59 -7.45
C LYS A 174 11.10 17.12 -6.17
N HIS A 175 10.96 15.84 -5.83
CA HIS A 175 11.35 15.22 -4.56
C HIS A 175 12.50 14.21 -4.72
N ILE A 176 13.39 14.43 -5.69
CA ILE A 176 14.54 13.57 -6.01
C ILE A 176 15.39 13.22 -4.76
N LYS A 177 15.49 14.12 -3.78
CA LYS A 177 16.22 13.89 -2.53
C LYS A 177 15.68 12.71 -1.71
N ASP A 178 14.39 12.43 -1.80
CA ASP A 178 13.77 11.30 -1.09
C ASP A 178 14.13 9.97 -1.74
N CYS A 179 14.49 9.97 -3.04
CA CYS A 179 14.96 8.80 -3.76
C CYS A 179 16.40 8.39 -3.41
N HIS A 180 17.17 9.18 -2.67
CA HIS A 180 18.56 8.85 -2.32
C HIS A 180 18.64 7.48 -1.58
N PRO A 181 19.60 6.59 -1.94
CA PRO A 181 20.72 6.77 -2.88
C PRO A 181 20.43 6.34 -4.33
N TYR A 182 19.17 6.10 -4.69
CA TYR A 182 18.73 5.62 -6.01
C TYR A 182 18.16 6.75 -6.87
N ASP A 183 18.72 7.95 -6.73
CA ASP A 183 18.38 9.15 -7.48
C ASP A 183 19.20 9.27 -8.77
N TYR A 184 20.49 8.90 -8.75
CA TYR A 184 21.37 8.97 -9.92
C TYR A 184 22.12 7.65 -10.19
N ASP A 185 22.27 7.32 -11.48
CA ASP A 185 23.10 6.21 -11.95
C ASP A 185 24.60 6.59 -11.88
N LYS A 186 25.50 5.63 -12.05
CA LYS A 186 26.97 5.80 -12.08
C LYS A 186 27.44 6.90 -13.05
N ASN A 187 26.69 7.11 -14.12
CA ASN A 187 26.94 8.14 -15.14
C ASN A 187 26.31 9.50 -14.81
N LYS A 188 25.84 9.74 -13.57
CA LYS A 188 25.14 10.95 -13.11
C LYS A 188 23.86 11.28 -13.90
N ARG A 189 23.22 10.25 -14.45
CA ARG A 189 21.91 10.35 -15.11
C ARG A 189 20.82 10.15 -14.06
N LEU A 190 19.78 10.97 -14.10
CA LEU A 190 18.62 10.83 -13.21
C LEU A 190 17.98 9.46 -13.46
N ILE A 191 17.82 8.66 -12.40
CA ILE A 191 17.17 7.35 -12.50
C ILE A 191 15.67 7.54 -12.66
N ALA A 192 15.05 6.78 -13.56
CA ALA A 192 13.60 6.75 -13.69
C ALA A 192 13.10 5.30 -13.84
N PRO A 193 12.20 4.83 -12.95
CA PRO A 193 11.75 5.46 -11.71
C PRO A 193 12.84 5.48 -10.62
N CYS A 194 13.00 6.58 -9.90
CA CYS A 194 13.96 6.68 -8.81
C CYS A 194 13.46 6.05 -7.51
N GLY A 195 14.39 5.73 -6.61
CA GLY A 195 14.10 5.30 -5.25
C GLY A 195 14.22 3.80 -4.99
N ALA A 196 14.22 3.45 -3.71
CA ALA A 196 14.45 2.09 -3.25
C ALA A 196 13.34 1.14 -3.68
N ILE A 197 12.07 1.61 -3.65
CA ILE A 197 10.90 0.79 -3.98
C ILE A 197 11.00 0.32 -5.43
N ALA A 198 11.21 1.25 -6.34
CA ALA A 198 11.40 0.96 -7.76
C ALA A 198 12.60 0.05 -7.98
N ASN A 199 13.74 0.32 -7.36
CA ASN A 199 14.95 -0.46 -7.56
C ASN A 199 14.76 -1.93 -7.19
N SER A 200 13.99 -2.26 -6.16
CA SER A 200 13.76 -3.64 -5.74
C SER A 200 12.51 -4.29 -6.35
N LEU A 201 12.06 -3.82 -7.53
CA LEU A 201 10.96 -4.41 -8.28
C LEU A 201 11.05 -5.95 -8.34
N PHE A 202 9.92 -6.61 -8.09
CA PHE A 202 9.79 -8.06 -8.25
C PHE A 202 9.94 -8.45 -9.73
N THR A 203 10.80 -9.43 -10.02
CA THR A 203 11.18 -9.77 -11.40
C THR A 203 10.82 -11.19 -11.82
N ASP A 204 10.17 -11.97 -10.96
CA ASP A 204 9.82 -13.33 -11.34
C ASP A 204 8.64 -13.34 -12.31
N THR A 205 8.67 -14.29 -13.23
CA THR A 205 7.59 -14.50 -14.20
C THR A 205 6.92 -15.83 -13.91
N PHE A 206 5.60 -15.90 -14.08
CA PHE A 206 4.81 -17.11 -13.84
C PHE A 206 4.09 -17.52 -15.12
N GLN A 207 4.14 -18.80 -15.45
CA GLN A 207 3.42 -19.42 -16.55
C GLN A 207 2.69 -20.66 -16.01
N LEU A 208 1.40 -20.75 -16.26
CA LEU A 208 0.57 -21.85 -15.82
C LEU A 208 0.21 -22.76 -16.99
N TYR A 209 0.22 -24.06 -16.75
CA TYR A 209 -0.19 -25.08 -17.71
C TYR A 209 -1.19 -26.02 -17.06
N TYR A 210 -2.26 -26.32 -17.79
CA TYR A 210 -3.22 -27.35 -17.46
C TYR A 210 -2.87 -28.65 -18.16
N GLN A 211 -2.80 -29.74 -17.40
CA GLN A 211 -2.54 -31.07 -17.91
C GLN A 211 -3.77 -31.97 -17.67
N PRO A 212 -4.65 -32.13 -18.68
CA PRO A 212 -5.80 -33.03 -18.62
C PRO A 212 -5.42 -34.52 -18.77
N THR A 213 -4.34 -34.80 -19.50
CA THR A 213 -3.82 -36.15 -19.78
C THR A 213 -2.30 -36.13 -19.66
N ASP A 214 -1.66 -37.25 -19.29
CA ASP A 214 -0.21 -37.36 -19.00
C ASP A 214 0.75 -36.83 -20.09
N SER A 215 0.29 -36.52 -21.30
CA SER A 215 1.15 -36.14 -22.44
C SER A 215 0.91 -34.75 -23.02
N ASN A 216 -0.18 -34.04 -22.64
CA ASN A 216 -0.50 -32.73 -23.21
C ASN A 216 -0.60 -31.65 -22.12
N TYR A 217 0.11 -30.55 -22.34
CA TYR A 217 0.05 -29.34 -21.53
C TYR A 217 -0.60 -28.22 -22.34
N GLU A 218 -1.69 -27.65 -21.81
CA GLU A 218 -2.39 -26.51 -22.38
C GLU A 218 -2.04 -25.26 -21.56
N PRO A 219 -1.55 -24.17 -22.17
CA PRO A 219 -1.23 -22.95 -21.42
C PRO A 219 -2.50 -22.31 -20.88
N ILE A 220 -2.45 -21.84 -19.64
CA ILE A 220 -3.49 -21.02 -19.02
C ILE A 220 -3.06 -19.56 -19.14
N ASP A 221 -3.81 -18.78 -19.90
CA ASP A 221 -3.53 -17.36 -20.10
C ASP A 221 -3.82 -16.57 -18.81
N LEU A 222 -2.77 -15.97 -18.25
CA LEU A 222 -2.87 -15.07 -17.11
C LEU A 222 -3.08 -13.64 -17.60
N ALA A 223 -4.17 -13.00 -17.17
CA ALA A 223 -4.39 -11.58 -17.44
C ALA A 223 -3.29 -10.73 -16.80
N GLN A 224 -2.61 -9.92 -17.62
CA GLN A 224 -1.54 -9.01 -17.19
C GLN A 224 -2.03 -7.57 -17.00
N THR A 225 -3.33 -7.33 -17.15
CA THR A 225 -4.00 -6.02 -17.08
C THR A 225 -5.23 -6.12 -16.19
N HIS A 226 -5.74 -4.99 -15.71
CA HIS A 226 -6.81 -4.91 -14.71
C HIS A 226 -6.46 -5.58 -13.37
N ILE A 227 -5.18 -5.55 -12.99
CA ILE A 227 -4.63 -6.00 -11.71
C ILE A 227 -4.35 -4.83 -10.75
N ALA A 228 -4.13 -3.62 -11.28
CA ALA A 228 -3.96 -2.41 -10.50
C ALA A 228 -5.30 -1.72 -10.19
N TRP A 229 -5.33 -0.91 -9.12
CA TRP A 229 -6.49 -0.09 -8.82
C TRP A 229 -6.74 0.91 -9.96
N PRO A 230 -7.98 1.05 -10.45
CA PRO A 230 -8.30 2.00 -11.52
C PRO A 230 -7.88 3.44 -11.18
N THR A 231 -8.01 3.83 -9.90
CA THR A 231 -7.60 5.15 -9.42
C THR A 231 -6.10 5.38 -9.53
N ASP A 232 -5.28 4.36 -9.27
CA ASP A 232 -3.83 4.48 -9.32
C ASP A 232 -3.40 4.66 -10.79
N LYS A 233 -3.98 3.86 -11.69
CA LYS A 233 -3.71 3.92 -13.14
C LYS A 233 -4.18 5.20 -13.81
N GLU A 234 -5.30 5.78 -13.39
CA GLU A 234 -5.87 6.97 -14.04
C GLU A 234 -5.26 8.28 -13.50
N TYR A 235 -4.93 8.36 -12.21
CA TYR A 235 -4.59 9.62 -11.56
C TYR A 235 -3.18 9.71 -10.98
N LEU A 236 -2.54 8.58 -10.64
CA LEU A 236 -1.26 8.58 -9.90
C LEU A 236 -0.06 8.23 -10.77
N PHE A 237 -0.25 7.32 -11.72
CA PHE A 237 0.80 6.85 -12.63
C PHE A 237 0.46 7.27 -14.05
N ASN A 238 1.38 7.94 -14.72
CA ASN A 238 1.21 8.39 -16.09
C ASN A 238 2.56 8.48 -16.78
N ASN A 239 2.66 7.99 -18.01
CA ASN A 239 3.84 8.23 -18.83
C ASN A 239 4.01 9.73 -19.15
N PRO A 240 5.26 10.24 -19.25
CA PRO A 240 5.51 11.61 -19.70
C PRO A 240 4.93 11.86 -21.10
N LYS A 241 4.30 13.02 -21.31
CA LYS A 241 3.67 13.37 -22.60
C LYS A 241 4.62 13.38 -23.78
N ASP A 242 5.87 13.77 -23.53
CA ASP A 242 6.93 13.86 -24.54
C ASP A 242 7.72 12.53 -24.68
N GLY A 243 7.29 11.48 -23.99
CA GLY A 243 8.00 10.20 -23.89
C GLY A 243 9.17 10.22 -22.90
N PHE A 244 9.82 9.07 -22.73
CA PHE A 244 10.99 8.94 -21.87
C PHE A 244 12.24 9.50 -22.56
N ASP A 245 13.00 10.35 -21.86
CA ASP A 245 14.28 10.86 -22.39
C ASP A 245 15.33 9.75 -22.43
N SER A 246 15.96 9.57 -23.60
CA SER A 246 17.14 8.73 -23.83
C SER A 246 18.29 8.92 -22.82
N LYS A 247 18.36 10.06 -22.13
CA LYS A 247 19.38 10.40 -21.14
C LYS A 247 19.04 9.94 -19.72
N ILE A 248 17.90 9.29 -19.51
CA ILE A 248 17.51 8.74 -18.22
C ILE A 248 18.40 7.53 -17.86
N GLY A 249 18.67 7.38 -16.57
CA GLY A 249 19.26 6.18 -15.99
C GLY A 249 18.19 5.17 -15.58
N ARG A 250 18.55 3.89 -15.56
CA ARG A 250 17.68 2.84 -15.01
C ARG A 250 18.09 2.50 -13.57
N PRO A 251 17.18 1.94 -12.76
CA PRO A 251 17.54 1.47 -11.43
C PRO A 251 18.66 0.39 -11.49
N PRO A 252 19.58 0.36 -10.51
CA PRO A 252 20.73 -0.54 -10.52
C PRO A 252 20.42 -2.04 -10.69
N LEU A 253 19.30 -2.51 -10.13
CA LEU A 253 18.90 -3.92 -10.19
C LEU A 253 18.06 -4.27 -11.42
N TRP A 254 17.65 -3.28 -12.21
CA TRP A 254 16.83 -3.52 -13.39
C TRP A 254 17.65 -4.05 -14.56
N THR A 255 17.11 -5.05 -15.24
CA THR A 255 17.68 -5.63 -16.47
C THR A 255 17.22 -4.91 -17.72
N LYS A 256 16.01 -4.33 -17.69
CA LYS A 256 15.37 -3.57 -18.76
C LYS A 256 15.23 -2.09 -18.37
N ASN A 257 15.02 -1.22 -19.35
CA ASN A 257 14.64 0.16 -19.07
C ASN A 257 13.13 0.26 -18.80
N ILE A 258 12.68 1.42 -18.33
CA ILE A 258 11.28 1.70 -18.01
C ILE A 258 10.36 1.62 -19.25
N ASP A 259 10.86 2.02 -20.41
CA ASP A 259 10.20 1.96 -21.71
C ASP A 259 10.20 0.56 -22.35
N ASP A 260 10.92 -0.41 -21.76
CA ASP A 260 11.03 -1.77 -22.28
C ASP A 260 10.35 -2.81 -21.37
N LEU A 261 9.53 -2.39 -20.39
CA LEU A 261 8.90 -3.31 -19.44
C LEU A 261 7.94 -4.28 -20.15
N ASP A 262 7.05 -3.75 -21.00
CA ASP A 262 6.14 -4.53 -21.85
C ASP A 262 6.06 -3.92 -23.27
N PRO A 263 6.99 -4.28 -24.17
CA PRO A 263 7.03 -3.70 -25.52
C PRO A 263 5.87 -4.16 -26.41
N ASN A 264 5.18 -5.25 -26.05
CA ASN A 264 4.09 -5.81 -26.84
C ASN A 264 2.75 -5.12 -26.54
N HIS A 265 2.60 -4.52 -25.35
CA HIS A 265 1.40 -3.81 -24.93
C HIS A 265 1.72 -2.37 -24.53
N PRO A 266 1.63 -1.39 -25.47
CA PRO A 266 1.94 0.01 -25.19
C PRO A 266 1.12 0.62 -24.04
N ILE A 267 -0.10 0.14 -23.83
CA ILE A 267 -1.02 0.60 -22.75
C ILE A 267 -0.59 0.09 -21.36
N ASN A 268 0.32 -0.89 -21.30
CA ASN A 268 0.83 -1.51 -20.08
C ASN A 268 2.36 -1.34 -19.97
N ASN A 269 2.89 -0.24 -20.47
CA ASN A 269 4.33 0.00 -20.55
C ASN A 269 4.72 1.32 -19.86
N GLY A 270 5.98 1.45 -19.45
CA GLY A 270 6.44 2.61 -18.71
C GLY A 270 5.87 2.67 -17.29
N TYR A 271 5.47 3.85 -16.84
CA TYR A 271 4.80 4.04 -15.55
C TYR A 271 3.38 3.48 -15.51
N ASP A 272 2.76 3.30 -16.68
CA ASP A 272 1.41 2.73 -16.79
C ASP A 272 1.41 1.19 -16.66
N ASN A 273 2.59 0.57 -16.53
CA ASN A 273 2.72 -0.87 -16.32
C ASN A 273 2.10 -1.29 -14.98
N GLU A 274 1.07 -2.15 -15.03
CA GLU A 274 0.30 -2.49 -13.83
C GLU A 274 1.07 -3.32 -12.81
N HIS A 275 2.07 -4.11 -13.24
CA HIS A 275 2.96 -4.82 -12.31
C HIS A 275 3.83 -3.84 -11.51
N LEU A 276 4.34 -2.80 -12.17
CA LEU A 276 5.04 -1.71 -11.50
C LEU A 276 4.11 -0.98 -10.52
N ILE A 277 2.88 -0.64 -10.93
CA ILE A 277 1.91 0.06 -10.07
C ILE A 277 1.60 -0.77 -8.81
N VAL A 278 1.33 -2.07 -8.98
CA VAL A 278 1.10 -2.99 -7.85
C VAL A 278 2.30 -3.01 -6.91
N TRP A 279 3.52 -3.09 -7.44
CA TRP A 279 4.74 -3.10 -6.63
C TRP A 279 5.00 -1.78 -5.88
N MET A 280 4.70 -0.64 -6.50
CA MET A 280 4.89 0.68 -5.91
C MET A 280 3.92 0.97 -4.75
N ARG A 281 2.87 0.15 -4.60
CA ARG A 281 1.94 0.19 -3.47
C ARG A 281 2.48 -0.64 -2.31
N THR A 282 3.21 0.03 -1.42
CA THR A 282 3.86 -0.62 -0.27
C THR A 282 2.87 -1.30 0.67
N ALA A 283 3.14 -2.56 1.03
CA ALA A 283 2.41 -3.30 2.03
C ALA A 283 2.68 -2.77 3.46
N ALA A 284 1.69 -2.95 4.34
CA ALA A 284 1.78 -2.54 5.74
C ALA A 284 2.59 -3.52 6.60
N PHE A 285 2.74 -4.77 6.15
CA PHE A 285 3.33 -5.87 6.91
C PHE A 285 4.46 -6.56 6.13
N PRO A 286 5.44 -7.15 6.83
CA PRO A 286 6.57 -7.85 6.24
C PRO A 286 6.29 -9.32 5.85
#